data_AF-A0A9W9A622-F1
#
_entry.id   AF-A0A9W9A622-F1
#
_cell.length_a   1.000
_cell.length_b   1.000
_cell.length_c   1.000
_cell.angle_alpha   90.00
_cell.angle_beta   90.00
_cell.angle_gamma   90.00
#
_symmetry.space_group_name_H-M   'P 1'
#
loop_
_entity.id
_entity.type
_entity.pdbx_description
1 polymer ?
#
loop_
_entity_poly.entity_id
_entity_poly.type
_entity_poly.pdbx_seq_one_letter_code
_entity_poly.pdbx_strand_id
1 'polypeptide(L)' 'MVLQASFSHGQHGEHSLSSEFTSVFSDAAVKQILLTMNEQQSFIIEDLDDNHLVIKADDEFRVRRQLETELEKNTYSLE' A
#
# COMPACT_ATOMS: atom_id res chain seq x y z
N MET A 1 -17.15 3.91 -9.19
CA MET A 1 -16.39 2.76 -8.65
C MET A 1 -15.66 3.27 -7.42
N VAL A 2 -15.87 2.68 -6.24
CA VAL A 2 -15.12 3.09 -5.05
C VAL A 2 -13.77 2.41 -5.10
N LEU A 3 -12.69 3.19 -5.14
CA LEU A 3 -11.34 2.67 -5.07
C LEU A 3 -11.12 2.12 -3.65
N GLN A 4 -10.64 0.88 -3.52
CA GLN A 4 -10.45 0.20 -2.23
C GLN A 4 -9.05 -0.41 -2.15
N ALA A 5 -8.45 -0.40 -0.96
CA ALA A 5 -7.17 -1.02 -0.65
C ALA A 5 -7.31 -1.86 0.63
N SER A 6 -6.80 -3.10 0.61
CA SER A 6 -6.81 -4.02 1.73
C SER A 6 -5.37 -4.33 2.17
N PHE A 7 -5.08 -4.19 3.46
CA PHE A 7 -3.74 -4.40 4.03
C PHE A 7 -3.75 -5.69 4.87
N SER A 8 -2.84 -6.61 4.56
CA SER A 8 -2.66 -7.88 5.26
C SER A 8 -1.25 -7.96 5.83
N HIS A 9 -1.12 -8.06 7.15
CA HIS A 9 0.17 -8.19 7.83
C HIS A 9 0.65 -9.64 7.83
N GLY A 10 1.89 -9.85 7.41
CA GLY A 10 2.60 -11.12 7.50
C GLY A 10 3.70 -11.07 8.57
N GLN A 11 3.75 -12.07 9.45
CA GLN A 11 4.86 -12.30 10.38
C GLN A 11 5.51 -13.64 10.06
N HIS A 12 6.80 -13.65 9.72
CA HIS A 12 7.56 -14.89 9.58
C HIS A 12 8.39 -15.12 10.85
N GLY A 13 7.87 -15.96 11.74
CA GLY A 13 8.51 -16.30 13.01
C GLY A 13 9.38 -17.54 12.85
N GLU A 14 10.68 -17.38 13.10
CA GLU A 14 11.45 -18.10 14.12
C GLU A 14 12.90 -17.61 14.05
N HIS A 15 13.40 -17.09 15.17
CA HIS A 15 14.78 -16.61 15.40
C HIS A 15 15.21 -15.24 14.79
N SER A 16 15.21 -14.24 15.69
CA SER A 16 16.15 -13.11 15.78
C SER A 16 16.01 -11.86 14.91
N LEU A 17 15.24 -11.81 13.82
CA LEU A 17 14.87 -10.52 13.20
C LEU A 17 13.46 -10.61 12.58
N SER A 18 12.45 -10.13 13.30
CA SER A 18 11.07 -10.00 12.82
C SER A 18 11.03 -9.02 11.65
N SER A 19 11.21 -9.50 10.43
CA SER A 19 11.00 -8.67 9.25
C SER A 19 9.50 -8.64 8.98
N GLU A 20 8.83 -7.64 9.55
CA GLU A 20 7.40 -7.41 9.38
C GLU A 20 7.15 -6.79 8.00
N PHE A 21 6.30 -7.42 7.20
CA PHE A 21 5.89 -6.92 5.90
C PHE A 21 4.37 -6.86 5.79
N THR A 22 3.89 -5.88 5.05
CA THR A 22 2.47 -5.73 4.77
C THR A 22 2.23 -5.98 3.29
N SER A 23 1.35 -6.93 3.00
CA SER A 23 0.82 -7.17 1.66
C SER A 23 -0.39 -6.26 1.44
N VAL A 24 -0.33 -5.46 0.39
CA VAL A 24 -1.37 -4.54 -0.02
C VAL A 24 -2.06 -5.12 -1.26
N PHE A 25 -3.36 -5.35 -1.15
CA PHE A 25 -4.22 -5.67 -2.29
C PHE A 25 -5.01 -4.42 -2.69
N SER A 26 -4.91 -4.00 -3.95
CA SER A 26 -5.41 -2.71 -4.40
C SER A 26 -5.79 -2.73 -5.87
N ASP A 27 -6.81 -1.95 -6.24
CA ASP A 27 -7.21 -1.78 -7.64
C ASP A 27 -6.08 -1.15 -8.49
N ALA A 28 -6.11 -1.35 -9.81
CA ALA A 28 -5.06 -0.86 -10.70
C ALA A 28 -4.81 0.65 -10.57
N ALA A 29 -5.86 1.44 -10.38
CA ALA A 29 -5.75 2.89 -10.14
C ALA A 29 -5.12 3.22 -8.78
N VAL A 30 -5.41 2.44 -7.75
CA VAL A 30 -4.79 2.58 -6.42
C VAL A 30 -3.31 2.22 -6.46
N LYS A 31 -2.94 1.19 -7.24
CA LYS A 31 -1.54 0.83 -7.50
C LYS A 31 -0.78 2.00 -8.16
N GLN A 32 -1.38 2.72 -9.11
CA GLN A 32 -0.73 3.89 -9.71
C GLN A 32 -0.44 4.99 -8.68
N ILE A 33 -1.36 5.23 -7.75
CA ILE A 33 -1.16 6.19 -6.65
C ILE A 33 -0.02 5.71 -5.75
N LEU A 34 -0.02 4.43 -5.35
CA LEU A 34 1.03 3.84 -4.52
C LEU A 34 2.40 3.91 -5.20
N LEU A 35 2.49 3.62 -6.50
CA LEU A 35 3.73 3.75 -7.27
C LEU A 35 4.23 5.20 -7.30
N THR A 36 3.32 6.16 -7.53
CA THR A 36 3.65 7.60 -7.52
C THR A 36 4.16 8.05 -6.15
N MET A 37 3.50 7.62 -5.07
CA MET A 37 3.96 7.89 -3.70
C MET A 37 5.32 7.23 -3.43
N ASN A 38 5.54 6.04 -3.98
CA ASN A 38 6.79 5.31 -3.83
C ASN A 38 7.97 5.99 -4.52
N GLU A 39 7.74 6.71 -5.62
CA GLU A 39 8.78 7.53 -6.26
C GLU A 39 9.29 8.65 -5.33
N GLN A 40 8.42 9.18 -4.47
CA GLN A 40 8.83 10.16 -3.46
C GLN A 40 9.46 9.49 -2.23
N GLN A 41 8.97 8.30 -1.86
CA GLN A 41 9.36 7.62 -0.64
C GLN A 41 9.41 6.12 -0.88
N SER A 42 10.60 5.52 -0.99
CA SER A 42 10.74 4.09 -1.29
C SER A 42 10.28 3.19 -0.14
N PHE A 43 9.00 2.85 -0.12
CA PHE A 43 8.35 1.95 0.84
C PHE A 43 7.96 0.60 0.23
N ILE A 44 7.84 0.52 -1.09
CA ILE A 44 7.58 -0.75 -1.80
C ILE A 44 8.84 -1.61 -1.71
N ILE A 45 8.67 -2.80 -1.16
CA ILE A 45 9.71 -3.82 -1.07
C ILE A 45 9.73 -4.62 -2.38
N GLU A 46 8.56 -5.12 -2.79
CA GLU A 46 8.41 -6.00 -3.93
C GLU A 46 7.02 -5.82 -4.57
N ASP A 47 6.96 -5.80 -5.89
CA ASP A 47 5.70 -5.90 -6.63
C ASP A 47 5.46 -7.37 -7.02
N LEU A 48 4.36 -7.96 -6.53
CA LEU A 48 4.04 -9.36 -6.79
C LEU A 48 3.24 -9.50 -8.09
N ASP A 49 2.23 -8.64 -8.27
CA ASP A 49 1.31 -8.69 -9.41
C ASP A 49 0.69 -7.30 -9.70
N ASP A 50 -0.26 -7.23 -10.64
CA ASP A 50 -1.03 -6.03 -10.97
C ASP A 50 -1.83 -5.43 -9.81
N ASN A 51 -2.25 -6.23 -8.83
CA ASN A 51 -3.04 -5.76 -7.69
C ASN A 51 -2.39 -6.07 -6.33
N HIS A 52 -1.24 -6.75 -6.31
CA HIS A 52 -0.54 -7.15 -5.08
C HIS A 52 0.80 -6.44 -4.97
N LEU A 53 1.01 -5.74 -3.87
CA LEU A 53 2.26 -5.05 -3.55
C LEU A 53 2.70 -5.43 -2.14
N VAL A 54 4.00 -5.60 -1.93
CA VAL A 54 4.58 -5.80 -0.60
C VAL A 54 5.29 -4.51 -0.19
N ILE A 55 4.91 -3.99 0.96
CA ILE A 55 5.50 -2.78 1.55
C ILE A 55 6.08 -3.08 2.93
N LYS A 56 6.95 -2.21 3.43
CA LYS A 56 7.45 -2.27 4.81
C LYS A 56 6.30 -2.06 5.78
N ALA A 57 6.16 -2.93 6.78
CA ALA A 57 5.14 -2.77 7.81
C ALA A 57 5.28 -1.45 8.58
N ASP A 58 6.52 -0.98 8.78
CA ASP A 58 6.82 0.31 9.41
C ASP A 58 6.21 1.49 8.63
N ASP A 59 6.19 1.40 7.29
CA ASP A 59 5.62 2.43 6.42
C ASP A 59 4.11 2.26 6.21
N GLU A 60 3.50 1.10 6.54
CA GLU A 60 2.06 0.87 6.33
C GLU A 60 1.24 2.00 6.91
N PHE A 61 1.45 2.36 8.17
CA PHE A 61 0.63 3.35 8.85
C PHE A 61 0.61 4.69 8.09
N ARG A 62 1.76 5.07 7.52
CA ARG A 62 1.90 6.30 6.74
C ARG A 62 1.29 6.16 5.35
N VAL A 63 1.57 5.05 4.66
CA VAL A 63 1.05 4.75 3.33
C VAL A 63 -0.46 4.71 3.37
N ARG A 64 -1.05 4.04 4.37
CA ARG A 64 -2.49 3.93 4.59
C ARG A 64 -3.15 5.30 4.74
N ARG A 65 -2.63 6.17 5.63
CA ARG A 65 -3.17 7.53 5.81
C ARG A 65 -3.09 8.38 4.56
N GLN A 66 -1.95 8.34 3.86
CA GLN A 66 -1.77 9.10 2.62
C GLN A 66 -2.68 8.56 1.53
N LEU A 67 -2.78 7.24 1.40
CA LEU A 67 -3.64 6.59 0.42
C LEU A 67 -5.11 6.94 0.68
N GLU A 68 -5.59 6.87 1.93
CA GLU A 68 -6.94 7.32 2.29
C GLU A 68 -7.17 8.79 1.91
N THR A 69 -6.19 9.67 2.14
CA THR A 69 -6.27 11.08 1.75
C THR A 69 -6.38 11.26 0.24
N GLU A 70 -5.58 10.53 -0.54
CA GLU A 70 -5.61 10.59 -2.00
C GLU A 70 -6.90 9.98 -2.58
N LEU A 71 -7.39 8.89 -1.98
CA LEU A 71 -8.66 8.25 -2.33
C LEU A 71 -9.86 9.14 -2.03
N GLU A 72 -9.83 9.87 -0.92
CA GLU A 72 -10.85 10.84 -0.56
C GLU A 72 -10.88 11.97 -1.58
N LYS A 73 -9.72 12.59 -1.88
CA LYS A 73 -9.62 13.62 -2.92
C LYS A 73 -10.15 13.14 -4.28
N ASN A 74 -9.87 11.90 -4.65
CA ASN A 74 -10.31 11.32 -5.92
C ASN A 74 -11.84 11.05 -5.95
N THR A 75 -12.45 10.72 -4.80
CA THR A 75 -13.89 10.44 -4.68
C THR A 75 -14.75 11.70 -4.87
N TYR A 76 -14.19 12.90 -4.64
CA TYR A 76 -14.91 14.16 -4.79
C TYR A 76 -14.86 14.79 -6.20
N SER A 77 -14.16 14.20 -7.17
CA SER A 77 -14.17 14.72 -8.57
C SER A 77 -15.28 14.13 -9.45
N LEU A 78 -16.34 13.58 -8.84
CA LEU A 78 -17.58 13.20 -9.54
C LEU A 78 -18.57 14.38 -9.53
N GLU A 79 -18.21 15.48 -10.19
CA GLU A 79 -19.17 16.49 -10.68
C GLU A 79 -19.15 16.53 -12.22
#